data_AF-A0A7M7GD56-F1
#
_entry.id   AF-A0A7M7GD56-F1
#
_cell.length_a   1.000
_cell.length_b   1.000
_cell.length_c   1.000
_cell.angle_alpha   90.00
_cell.angle_beta   90.00
_cell.angle_gamma   90.00
#
_symmetry.space_group_name_H-M   'P 1'
#
loop_
_entity.id
_entity.type
_entity.pdbx_description
1 polymer ?
#
loop_
_entity_poly.entity_id
_entity_poly.type
_entity_poly.pdbx_seq_one_letter_code
_entity_poly.pdbx_strand_id
1 'polypeptide(L)'
;MPCSAVTLSLASITGIIATALLAIAFATDNWLYTEVKRASIQQHAQKSSDQSLVEQMNSKYYYYTRTQGLFRICYPKDRPPNEEIYLSPVETHCMNIDYFIPDEENQTREFSDDAMARLHMGRSVIALFIVGFLAIFTAFWTGVVGCWKRSPGNITATAILMLLACLLSAGGMGLWHGVEYYEKEKLVGEEYYQQWNNVLRDNSLISYDWSYVVAWVGVGWSLVSAILFSAAAICLRGEKMREENMNMQYLMPVYPQKQQYAYAGYPAPAAYPGPYYHGSQGYGPYNY
;
A
#
# COMPACT_ATOMS: atom_id res chain seq x y z
N MET A 1 18.36 14.21 -24.22
CA MET A 1 18.51 13.27 -23.10
C MET A 1 17.62 12.07 -23.33
N PRO A 2 18.02 10.84 -22.98
CA PRO A 2 17.15 9.68 -23.13
C PRO A 2 15.87 9.86 -22.31
N CYS A 3 14.71 9.62 -22.94
CA CYS A 3 13.40 9.73 -22.28
C CYS A 3 13.35 8.85 -21.04
N SER A 4 13.98 7.68 -21.12
CA SER A 4 14.03 6.70 -20.05
C SER A 4 14.72 7.23 -18.79
N ALA A 5 15.81 8.00 -18.89
CA ALA A 5 16.54 8.47 -17.71
C ALA A 5 15.75 9.50 -16.89
N VAL A 6 15.11 10.46 -17.55
CA VAL A 6 14.32 11.50 -16.87
C VAL A 6 13.08 10.88 -16.20
N THR A 7 12.37 10.02 -16.93
CA THR A 7 11.16 9.35 -16.42
C THR A 7 11.48 8.39 -15.28
N LEU A 8 12.55 7.61 -15.35
CA LEU A 8 13.00 6.76 -14.26
C LEU A 8 13.39 7.57 -13.01
N SER A 9 14.09 8.69 -13.19
CA SER A 9 14.46 9.56 -12.06
C SER A 9 13.22 10.09 -11.34
N LEU A 10 12.24 10.63 -12.08
CA LEU A 10 10.99 11.13 -11.49
C LEU A 10 10.17 10.00 -10.85
N ALA A 11 10.11 8.82 -11.48
CA ALA A 11 9.41 7.66 -10.93
C ALA A 11 10.00 7.22 -9.59
N SER A 12 11.34 7.21 -9.48
CA SER A 12 12.04 6.85 -8.24
C SER A 12 11.82 7.87 -7.11
N ILE A 13 11.89 9.17 -7.40
CA ILE A 13 11.66 10.24 -6.41
C ILE A 13 10.22 10.16 -5.88
N THR A 14 9.24 10.05 -6.78
CA THR A 14 7.83 9.93 -6.39
C THR A 14 7.56 8.63 -5.62
N GLY A 15 8.23 7.53 -5.95
CA GLY A 15 8.15 6.27 -5.21
C GLY A 15 8.73 6.37 -3.78
N ILE A 16 9.84 7.08 -3.59
CA ILE A 16 10.43 7.35 -2.27
C ILE A 16 9.48 8.21 -1.43
N ILE A 17 8.94 9.29 -2.01
CA ILE A 17 7.97 10.15 -1.33
C ILE A 17 6.74 9.34 -0.91
N ALA A 18 6.17 8.53 -1.82
CA ALA A 18 5.02 7.68 -1.52
C ALA A 18 5.31 6.74 -0.34
N THR A 19 6.45 6.06 -0.38
CA THR A 19 6.86 5.10 0.67
C THR A 19 7.01 5.79 2.01
N ALA A 20 7.67 6.95 2.05
CA ALA A 20 7.87 7.72 3.28
C ALA A 20 6.53 8.17 3.87
N LEU A 21 5.62 8.72 3.06
CA LEU A 21 4.31 9.18 3.54
C LEU A 21 3.45 8.03 4.07
N LEU A 22 3.40 6.90 3.35
CA LEU A 22 2.66 5.72 3.80
C LEU A 22 3.25 5.16 5.10
N ALA A 23 4.58 5.08 5.22
CA ALA A 23 5.25 4.61 6.44
C ALA A 23 5.01 5.52 7.64
N ILE A 24 5.07 6.85 7.44
CA ILE A 24 4.74 7.84 8.47
C ILE A 24 3.30 7.64 8.92
N ALA A 25 2.33 7.66 8.00
CA ALA A 25 0.93 7.49 8.35
C ALA A 25 0.65 6.17 9.07
N PHE A 26 1.27 5.07 8.64
CA PHE A 26 1.10 3.77 9.28
C PHE A 26 1.62 3.74 10.72
N ALA A 27 2.71 4.45 11.01
CA ALA A 27 3.36 4.43 12.32
C ALA A 27 2.81 5.47 13.32
N THR A 28 1.99 6.42 12.87
CA THR A 28 1.59 7.58 13.67
C THR A 28 0.16 7.48 14.21
N ASP A 29 -0.04 8.07 15.39
CA ASP A 29 -1.29 7.94 16.15
C ASP A 29 -2.30 9.08 15.92
N ASN A 30 -2.25 9.72 14.74
CA ASN A 30 -2.98 10.96 14.44
C ASN A 30 -3.87 10.81 13.19
N TRP A 31 -4.68 9.75 13.15
CA TRP A 31 -5.65 9.51 12.07
C TRP A 31 -7.00 10.16 12.37
N LEU A 32 -7.43 10.06 13.63
CA LEU A 32 -8.66 10.63 14.12
C LEU A 32 -8.39 11.40 15.41
N TYR A 33 -8.94 12.60 15.49
CA TYR A 33 -8.91 13.43 16.68
C TYR A 33 -10.31 13.57 17.24
N THR A 34 -10.46 13.23 18.53
CA THR A 34 -11.70 13.44 19.28
C THR A 34 -11.44 14.45 20.38
N GLU A 35 -11.97 15.66 20.21
CA GLU A 35 -11.96 16.67 21.25
C GLU A 35 -13.19 16.53 22.13
N VAL A 36 -12.99 16.57 23.44
CA VAL A 36 -14.08 16.59 24.42
C VAL A 36 -13.94 17.84 25.29
N LYS A 37 -14.95 18.71 25.25
CA LYS A 37 -14.99 19.96 26.04
C LYS A 37 -15.45 19.67 27.46
N ARG A 38 -14.58 19.04 28.25
CA ARG A 38 -14.86 18.59 29.63
C ARG A 38 -15.35 19.71 30.55
N ALA A 39 -14.82 20.93 30.40
CA ALA A 39 -15.26 22.09 31.17
C ALA A 39 -16.75 22.43 30.96
N SER A 40 -17.26 22.30 29.73
CA SER A 40 -18.66 22.55 29.40
C SER A 40 -19.57 21.45 29.95
N ILE A 41 -19.12 20.19 29.89
CA ILE A 41 -19.82 19.04 30.49
C ILE A 41 -19.89 19.20 32.01
N GLN A 42 -18.79 19.58 32.65
CA GLN A 42 -18.75 19.83 34.10
C GLN A 42 -19.68 20.96 34.52
N GLN A 43 -19.72 22.06 33.76
CA GLN A 43 -20.65 23.17 34.02
C GLN A 43 -22.11 22.73 33.88
N HIS A 44 -22.42 21.88 32.90
CA HIS A 44 -23.76 21.30 32.75
C HIS A 44 -24.11 20.41 33.93
N ALA A 45 -23.22 19.51 34.33
CA ALA A 45 -23.43 18.59 35.45
C ALA A 45 -23.66 19.34 36.77
N GLN A 46 -22.93 20.43 37.01
CA GLN A 46 -23.12 21.30 38.18
C GLN A 46 -24.50 21.99 38.18
N LYS A 47 -24.96 22.48 37.02
CA LYS A 47 -26.28 23.12 36.90
C LYS A 47 -27.42 22.12 37.12
N SER A 48 -27.27 20.92 36.59
CA SER A 48 -28.27 19.85 36.66
C SER A 48 -28.18 19.03 37.95
N SER A 49 -27.18 19.29 38.81
CA SER A 49 -26.87 18.49 40.01
C SER A 49 -26.70 16.99 39.71
N ASP A 50 -26.20 16.67 38.52
CA ASP A 50 -26.00 15.29 38.07
C ASP A 50 -24.63 14.77 38.50
N GLN A 51 -24.60 14.16 39.68
CA GLN A 51 -23.37 13.59 40.26
C GLN A 51 -22.88 12.37 39.46
N SER A 52 -23.79 11.63 38.81
CA SER A 52 -23.44 10.45 38.01
C SER A 52 -22.65 10.82 36.75
N LEU A 53 -23.01 11.93 36.10
CA LEU A 53 -22.30 12.46 34.95
C LEU A 53 -20.88 12.91 35.31
N VAL A 54 -20.69 13.52 36.48
CA VAL A 54 -19.36 13.92 36.98
C VAL A 54 -18.48 12.69 37.23
N GLU A 55 -19.03 11.62 37.80
CA GLU A 55 -18.32 10.37 38.03
C GLU A 55 -17.92 9.70 36.72
N GLN A 56 -18.84 9.59 35.76
CA GLN A 56 -18.55 9.05 34.42
C GLN A 56 -17.46 9.87 33.70
N MET A 57 -17.54 11.20 33.74
CA MET A 57 -16.58 12.11 33.11
C MET A 57 -15.14 11.94 33.65
N ASN A 58 -15.00 11.48 34.89
CA ASN A 58 -13.70 11.29 35.55
C ASN A 58 -13.20 9.84 35.50
N SER A 59 -14.07 8.87 35.19
CA SER A 59 -13.72 7.45 35.20
C SER A 59 -13.58 6.86 33.80
N LYS A 60 -14.44 7.27 32.86
CA LYS A 60 -14.55 6.66 31.54
C LYS A 60 -13.61 7.35 30.54
N TYR A 61 -12.81 6.56 29.82
CA TYR A 61 -11.77 7.07 28.92
C TYR A 61 -12.30 7.91 27.74
N TYR A 62 -13.52 7.64 27.27
CA TYR A 62 -14.09 8.32 26.10
C TYR A 62 -14.57 9.76 26.39
N TYR A 63 -14.58 10.19 27.65
CA TYR A 63 -14.77 11.60 28.06
C TYR A 63 -13.48 12.44 27.98
N TYR A 64 -12.37 11.84 27.57
CA TYR A 64 -11.09 12.52 27.44
C TYR A 64 -10.79 12.84 25.98
N THR A 65 -10.12 13.99 25.77
CA THR A 65 -9.60 14.37 24.46
C THR A 65 -8.51 13.39 24.06
N ARG A 66 -8.62 12.84 22.85
CA ARG A 66 -7.75 11.76 22.38
C ARG A 66 -7.44 11.85 20.90
N THR A 67 -6.28 11.33 20.52
CA THR A 67 -5.92 11.01 19.14
C THR A 67 -5.89 9.50 18.98
N GLN A 68 -6.27 8.99 17.81
CA GLN A 68 -6.28 7.58 17.50
C GLN A 68 -5.48 7.32 16.23
N GLY A 69 -4.61 6.31 16.29
CA GLY A 69 -3.92 5.72 15.16
C GLY A 69 -4.48 4.37 14.77
N LEU A 70 -3.66 3.61 14.04
CA LEU A 70 -3.93 2.21 13.75
C LEU A 70 -3.59 1.27 14.91
N PHE A 71 -2.69 1.66 15.82
CA PHE A 71 -2.21 0.77 16.87
C PHE A 71 -2.53 1.25 18.28
N ARG A 72 -2.73 2.56 18.46
CA ARG A 72 -2.80 3.20 19.77
C ARG A 72 -3.83 4.31 19.81
N ILE A 73 -4.29 4.57 21.02
CA ILE A 73 -5.09 5.73 21.38
C ILE A 73 -4.27 6.53 22.38
N CYS A 74 -4.04 7.81 22.10
CA CYS A 74 -3.19 8.69 22.90
C CYS A 74 -3.98 9.86 23.46
N TYR A 75 -3.57 10.32 24.64
CA TYR A 75 -4.23 11.37 25.42
C TYR A 75 -3.30 12.58 25.59
N PRO A 76 -3.38 13.59 24.69
CA PRO A 76 -2.43 14.70 24.69
C PRO A 76 -2.68 15.74 25.79
N LYS A 77 -3.89 15.81 26.35
CA LYS A 77 -4.28 16.84 27.35
C LYS A 77 -4.34 16.25 28.76
N ASP A 78 -5.30 15.36 28.98
CA ASP A 78 -5.62 14.79 30.30
C ASP A 78 -5.57 13.27 30.24
N ARG A 79 -5.14 12.63 31.32
CA ARG A 79 -5.04 11.16 31.40
C ARG A 79 -6.27 10.58 32.11
N PRO A 80 -6.92 9.53 31.56
CA PRO A 80 -7.92 8.80 32.31
C PRO A 80 -7.24 7.97 33.42
N PRO A 81 -7.81 7.93 34.64
CA PRO A 81 -7.16 7.32 35.81
C PRO A 81 -7.25 5.79 35.86
N ASN A 82 -8.23 5.20 35.16
CA ASN A 82 -8.56 3.78 35.28
C ASN A 82 -8.03 2.91 34.15
N GLU A 83 -7.28 3.49 33.21
CA GLU A 83 -6.76 2.77 32.04
C GLU A 83 -5.26 2.51 32.21
N GLU A 84 -4.81 1.33 31.77
CA GLU A 84 -3.40 1.00 31.70
C GLU A 84 -2.72 1.75 30.55
N ILE A 85 -2.16 2.90 30.90
CA ILE A 85 -1.52 3.81 29.95
C ILE A 85 -0.01 3.82 30.15
N TYR A 86 0.73 3.78 29.05
CA TYR A 86 2.18 3.91 29.04
C TYR A 86 2.62 5.18 28.32
N LEU A 87 3.86 5.61 28.60
CA LEU A 87 4.48 6.73 27.92
C LEU A 87 5.04 6.28 26.57
N SER A 88 4.52 6.83 25.48
CA SER A 88 5.00 6.56 24.13
C SER A 88 6.38 7.20 23.91
N PRO A 89 7.14 6.78 22.87
CA PRO A 89 8.41 7.40 22.49
C PRO A 89 8.33 8.91 22.17
N VAL A 90 7.12 9.43 21.94
CA VAL A 90 6.86 10.85 21.65
C VAL A 90 6.35 11.58 22.90
N GLU A 91 6.60 11.02 24.09
CA GLU A 91 6.22 11.55 25.40
C GLU A 91 4.71 11.77 25.60
N THR A 92 3.88 11.10 24.80
CA THR A 92 2.43 11.10 24.94
C THR A 92 1.94 9.87 25.68
N HIS A 93 0.90 10.01 26.50
CA HIS A 93 0.31 8.91 27.27
C HIS A 93 -0.66 8.15 26.37
N CYS A 94 -0.36 6.89 26.08
CA CYS A 94 -1.13 6.07 25.14
C CYS A 94 -1.49 4.69 25.69
N MET A 95 -2.60 4.15 25.19
CA MET A 95 -2.99 2.75 25.35
C MET A 95 -3.00 2.06 23.98
N ASN A 96 -2.81 0.74 23.96
CA ASN A 96 -2.85 -0.04 22.72
C ASN A 96 -4.30 -0.34 22.33
N ILE A 97 -4.56 -0.36 21.02
CA ILE A 97 -5.79 -0.91 20.46
C ILE A 97 -5.65 -2.42 20.45
N ASP A 98 -6.56 -3.11 21.14
CA ASP A 98 -6.57 -4.56 21.14
C ASP A 98 -7.23 -5.10 19.86
N TYR A 99 -6.46 -5.93 19.15
CA TYR A 99 -6.92 -6.67 17.98
C TYR A 99 -7.17 -8.14 18.29
N PHE A 100 -7.07 -8.59 19.54
CA PHE A 100 -7.34 -9.95 20.03
C PHE A 100 -6.54 -11.03 19.28
N ILE A 101 -5.21 -10.89 19.23
CA ILE A 101 -4.32 -11.85 18.58
C ILE A 101 -3.16 -12.22 19.53
N PRO A 102 -3.06 -13.47 20.00
CA PRO A 102 -4.07 -14.55 19.95
C PRO A 102 -5.25 -14.30 20.93
N ASP A 103 -6.44 -14.80 20.59
CA ASP A 103 -7.61 -14.75 21.48
C ASP A 103 -7.56 -15.91 22.50
N GLU A 104 -6.61 -15.87 23.43
CA GLU A 104 -6.37 -16.95 24.39
C GLU A 104 -7.53 -17.12 25.38
N GLU A 105 -8.15 -16.00 25.76
CA GLU A 105 -9.24 -15.94 26.74
C GLU A 105 -10.64 -16.08 26.11
N ASN A 106 -10.72 -16.30 24.78
CA ASN A 106 -11.98 -16.37 24.02
C ASN A 106 -12.88 -15.13 24.19
N GLN A 107 -12.28 -13.95 24.39
CA GLN A 107 -12.99 -12.70 24.61
C GLN A 107 -13.84 -12.32 23.40
N THR A 108 -13.45 -12.76 22.19
CA THR A 108 -14.19 -12.46 20.97
C THR A 108 -15.48 -13.26 20.80
N ARG A 109 -15.73 -14.30 21.63
CA ARG A 109 -16.95 -15.14 21.52
C ARG A 109 -18.23 -14.41 21.89
N GLU A 110 -18.14 -13.39 22.74
CA GLU A 110 -19.29 -12.61 23.19
C GLU A 110 -19.57 -11.40 22.28
N PHE A 111 -18.77 -11.20 21.24
CA PHE A 111 -18.93 -10.07 20.33
C PHE A 111 -20.16 -10.25 19.46
N SER A 112 -20.88 -9.16 19.23
CA SER A 112 -21.92 -9.11 18.22
C SER A 112 -21.32 -9.28 16.82
N ASP A 113 -22.16 -9.66 15.85
CA ASP A 113 -21.75 -9.78 14.45
C ASP A 113 -21.13 -8.48 13.91
N ASP A 114 -21.69 -7.33 14.31
CA ASP A 114 -21.17 -6.00 13.93
C ASP A 114 -19.80 -5.71 14.56
N ALA A 115 -19.60 -6.08 15.84
CA ALA A 115 -18.31 -5.94 16.52
C ALA A 115 -17.25 -6.84 15.87
N MET A 116 -17.64 -8.05 15.47
CA MET A 116 -16.78 -8.99 14.75
C MET A 116 -16.39 -8.46 13.37
N ALA A 117 -17.35 -7.92 12.62
CA ALA A 117 -17.11 -7.30 11.32
C ALA A 117 -16.12 -6.13 11.44
N ARG A 118 -16.33 -5.23 12.42
CA ARG A 118 -15.42 -4.12 12.72
C ARG A 118 -14.01 -4.61 13.04
N LEU A 119 -13.88 -5.64 13.87
CA LEU A 119 -12.59 -6.22 14.23
C LEU A 119 -11.86 -6.80 13.01
N HIS A 120 -12.55 -7.57 12.17
CA HIS A 120 -11.96 -8.14 10.96
C HIS A 120 -11.56 -7.08 9.94
N MET A 121 -12.36 -6.04 9.76
CA MET A 121 -11.98 -4.90 8.91
C MET A 121 -10.73 -4.22 9.46
N GLY A 122 -10.67 -3.93 10.77
CA GLY A 122 -9.50 -3.33 11.41
C GLY A 122 -8.22 -4.14 11.24
N ARG A 123 -8.27 -5.46 11.45
CA ARG A 123 -7.15 -6.38 11.19
C ARG A 123 -6.74 -6.37 9.71
N SER A 124 -7.72 -6.34 8.81
CA SER A 124 -7.49 -6.31 7.37
C SER A 124 -6.83 -5.02 6.90
N VAL A 125 -7.17 -3.87 7.49
CA VAL A 125 -6.47 -2.59 7.23
C VAL A 125 -4.96 -2.77 7.45
N ILE A 126 -4.58 -3.26 8.64
CA ILE A 126 -3.17 -3.45 9.01
C ILE A 126 -2.50 -4.46 8.07
N ALA A 127 -3.16 -5.59 7.79
CA ALA A 127 -2.63 -6.61 6.89
C ALA A 127 -2.38 -6.06 5.48
N LEU A 128 -3.31 -5.27 4.93
CA LEU A 128 -3.17 -4.68 3.60
C LEU A 128 -2.00 -3.69 3.52
N PHE A 129 -1.79 -2.87 4.55
CA PHE A 129 -0.61 -2.00 4.61
C PHE A 129 0.70 -2.80 4.68
N ILE A 130 0.77 -3.86 5.50
CA ILE A 130 1.96 -4.72 5.61
C ILE A 130 2.27 -5.38 4.26
N VAL A 131 1.27 -5.99 3.61
CA VAL A 131 1.45 -6.61 2.28
C VAL A 131 1.80 -5.55 1.23
N GLY A 132 1.25 -4.34 1.33
CA GLY A 132 1.62 -3.19 0.52
C GLY A 132 3.09 -2.80 0.67
N PHE A 133 3.61 -2.71 1.90
CA PHE A 133 5.03 -2.42 2.15
C PHE A 133 5.94 -3.54 1.64
N LEU A 134 5.53 -4.80 1.74
CA LEU A 134 6.27 -5.92 1.12
C LEU A 134 6.30 -5.80 -0.42
N ALA A 135 5.19 -5.38 -1.04
CA ALA A 135 5.15 -5.10 -2.47
C ALA A 135 6.07 -3.93 -2.86
N ILE A 136 6.12 -2.84 -2.06
CA ILE A 136 7.06 -1.73 -2.28
C ILE A 136 8.51 -2.19 -2.11
N PHE A 137 8.80 -3.00 -1.09
CA PHE A 137 10.15 -3.51 -0.85
C PHE A 137 10.63 -4.40 -2.01
N THR A 138 9.76 -5.25 -2.55
CA THR A 138 10.09 -6.06 -3.74
C THR A 138 10.18 -5.19 -5.01
N ALA A 139 9.35 -4.15 -5.14
CA ALA A 139 9.44 -3.15 -6.21
C ALA A 139 10.79 -2.43 -6.20
N PHE A 140 11.30 -2.06 -5.03
CA PHE A 140 12.61 -1.41 -4.89
C PHE A 140 13.73 -2.25 -5.48
N TRP A 141 13.84 -3.52 -5.07
CA TRP A 141 14.92 -4.41 -5.56
C TRP A 141 14.76 -4.74 -7.04
N THR A 142 13.54 -5.00 -7.50
CA THR A 142 13.27 -5.25 -8.92
C THR A 142 13.57 -4.01 -9.78
N GLY A 143 13.28 -2.81 -9.28
CA GLY A 143 13.60 -1.53 -9.90
C GLY A 143 15.10 -1.27 -10.00
N VAL A 144 15.85 -1.50 -8.92
CA VAL A 144 17.33 -1.38 -8.92
C VAL A 144 17.96 -2.31 -9.95
N VAL A 145 17.55 -3.59 -9.98
CA VAL A 145 18.05 -4.55 -10.97
C VAL A 145 17.62 -4.16 -12.39
N GLY A 146 16.42 -3.61 -12.55
CA GLY A 146 15.92 -3.11 -13.83
C GLY A 146 16.72 -1.94 -14.37
N CYS A 147 17.05 -0.97 -13.51
CA CYS A 147 17.90 0.17 -13.87
C CYS A 147 19.34 -0.28 -14.19
N TRP A 148 19.94 -1.15 -13.36
CA TRP A 148 21.29 -1.67 -13.60
C TRP A 148 21.40 -2.40 -14.93
N LYS A 149 20.52 -3.36 -15.18
CA LYS A 149 20.54 -4.18 -16.41
C LYS A 149 19.90 -3.50 -17.60
N ARG A 150 19.42 -2.26 -17.43
CA ARG A 150 18.61 -1.53 -18.43
C ARG A 150 17.49 -2.41 -19.01
N SER A 151 16.81 -3.16 -18.13
CA SER A 151 15.83 -4.19 -18.51
C SER A 151 14.41 -3.63 -18.49
N PRO A 152 13.74 -3.46 -19.65
CA PRO A 152 12.36 -2.97 -19.67
C PRO A 152 11.39 -3.90 -18.94
N GLY A 153 11.62 -5.21 -18.96
CA GLY A 153 10.77 -6.17 -18.25
C GLY A 153 10.78 -6.00 -16.73
N ASN A 154 11.96 -5.75 -16.15
CA ASN A 154 12.08 -5.52 -14.70
C ASN A 154 11.46 -4.18 -14.28
N ILE A 155 11.58 -3.15 -15.12
CA ILE A 155 10.92 -1.86 -14.88
C ILE A 155 9.39 -2.01 -14.97
N THR A 156 8.87 -2.79 -15.92
CA THR A 156 7.44 -3.12 -15.97
C THR A 156 6.99 -3.87 -14.71
N ALA A 157 7.76 -4.85 -14.24
CA ALA A 157 7.46 -5.56 -12.99
C ALA A 157 7.43 -4.61 -11.79
N THR A 158 8.37 -3.66 -11.72
CA THR A 158 8.40 -2.60 -10.70
C THR A 158 7.12 -1.77 -10.73
N ALA A 159 6.66 -1.37 -11.93
CA ALA A 159 5.43 -0.61 -12.09
C ALA A 159 4.19 -1.38 -11.60
N ILE A 160 4.12 -2.68 -11.91
CA ILE A 160 3.02 -3.56 -11.46
C ILE A 160 3.03 -3.70 -9.93
N LEU A 161 4.20 -3.90 -9.32
CA LEU A 161 4.32 -4.02 -7.86
C LEU A 161 3.96 -2.70 -7.15
N MET A 162 4.38 -1.55 -7.70
CA MET A 162 3.97 -0.22 -7.19
C MET A 162 2.47 0.02 -7.33
N LEU A 163 1.85 -0.43 -8.43
CA LEU A 163 0.40 -0.36 -8.61
C LEU A 163 -0.33 -1.28 -7.63
N LEU A 164 0.17 -2.49 -7.41
CA LEU A 164 -0.37 -3.41 -6.40
C LEU A 164 -0.32 -2.79 -5.00
N ALA A 165 0.84 -2.22 -4.62
CA ALA A 165 0.98 -1.52 -3.35
C ALA A 165 -0.01 -0.35 -3.19
N CYS A 166 -0.21 0.42 -4.27
CA CYS A 166 -1.20 1.49 -4.31
C CYS A 166 -2.62 0.96 -4.07
N LEU A 167 -3.02 -0.11 -4.76
CA LEU A 167 -4.36 -0.70 -4.63
C LEU A 167 -4.59 -1.31 -3.25
N LEU A 168 -3.58 -1.97 -2.68
CA LEU A 168 -3.65 -2.52 -1.32
C LEU A 168 -3.78 -1.40 -0.28
N SER A 169 -2.99 -0.34 -0.42
CA SER A 169 -3.05 0.83 0.49
C SER A 169 -4.38 1.57 0.37
N ALA A 170 -4.89 1.76 -0.86
CA ALA A 170 -6.21 2.35 -1.10
C ALA A 170 -7.34 1.46 -0.53
N GLY A 171 -7.24 0.14 -0.70
CA GLY A 171 -8.17 -0.82 -0.09
C GLY A 171 -8.12 -0.78 1.44
N GLY A 172 -6.92 -0.65 2.03
CA GLY A 172 -6.73 -0.44 3.46
C GLY A 172 -7.42 0.83 3.95
N MET A 173 -7.26 1.95 3.24
CA MET A 173 -7.99 3.18 3.54
C MET A 173 -9.51 3.01 3.45
N GLY A 174 -9.99 2.29 2.43
CA GLY A 174 -11.42 1.98 2.26
C GLY A 174 -11.98 1.16 3.42
N LEU A 175 -11.27 0.12 3.86
CA LEU A 175 -11.66 -0.68 5.02
C LEU A 175 -11.59 0.12 6.32
N TRP A 176 -10.64 1.04 6.46
CA TRP A 176 -10.54 1.92 7.63
C TRP A 176 -11.77 2.83 7.76
N HIS A 177 -12.27 3.38 6.65
CA HIS A 177 -13.56 4.08 6.66
C HIS A 177 -14.72 3.14 7.04
N GLY A 178 -14.65 1.86 6.66
CA GLY A 178 -15.60 0.85 7.13
C GLY A 178 -15.56 0.66 8.65
N VAL A 179 -14.37 0.57 9.24
CA VAL A 179 -14.19 0.50 10.70
C VAL A 179 -14.81 1.72 11.39
N GLU A 180 -14.50 2.91 10.89
CA GLU A 180 -15.00 4.17 11.44
C GLU A 180 -16.52 4.29 11.34
N TYR A 181 -17.10 3.89 10.20
CA TYR A 181 -18.54 3.84 10.03
C TYR A 181 -19.20 2.89 11.03
N TYR A 182 -18.63 1.70 11.25
CA TYR A 182 -19.18 0.76 12.22
C TYR A 182 -19.11 1.31 13.65
N GLU A 183 -17.98 1.90 14.04
CA GLU A 183 -17.82 2.52 15.37
C GLU A 183 -18.79 3.67 15.62
N LYS A 184 -19.19 4.40 14.58
CA LYS A 184 -20.11 5.53 14.71
C LYS A 184 -21.59 5.14 14.65
N GLU A 185 -21.93 4.23 13.75
CA GLU A 185 -23.34 4.03 13.32
C GLU A 185 -23.90 2.63 13.62
N LYS A 186 -23.05 1.64 13.90
CA LYS A 186 -23.48 0.24 14.05
C LYS A 186 -23.21 -0.35 15.43
N LEU A 187 -22.07 0.00 16.04
CA LEU A 187 -21.69 -0.59 17.32
C LEU A 187 -22.50 0.00 18.48
N VAL A 188 -22.94 -0.92 19.33
CA VAL A 188 -23.78 -0.66 20.49
C VAL A 188 -22.93 -0.92 21.73
N GLY A 189 -22.63 0.13 22.47
CA GLY A 189 -21.86 0.13 23.72
C GLY A 189 -21.69 1.56 24.23
N GLU A 190 -21.57 1.76 25.55
CA GLU A 190 -21.49 3.09 26.17
C GLU A 190 -20.31 3.92 25.65
N GLU A 191 -19.27 3.23 25.17
CA GLU A 191 -18.06 3.78 24.58
C GLU A 191 -18.22 4.22 23.13
N TYR A 192 -19.22 3.71 22.41
CA TYR A 192 -19.46 4.01 21.00
C TYR A 192 -20.36 5.22 20.82
N TYR A 193 -20.10 5.98 19.76
CA TYR A 193 -20.76 7.24 19.50
C TYR A 193 -22.30 7.11 19.51
N GLN A 194 -22.83 5.99 19.03
CA GLN A 194 -24.26 5.68 18.96
C GLN A 194 -24.98 5.56 20.33
N GLN A 195 -24.26 5.31 21.44
CA GLN A 195 -24.85 5.31 22.78
C GLN A 195 -24.37 6.44 23.70
N TRP A 196 -23.51 7.33 23.21
CA TRP A 196 -23.13 8.51 23.98
C TRP A 196 -24.36 9.34 24.37
N ASN A 197 -24.36 9.83 25.61
CA ASN A 197 -25.39 10.77 26.05
C ASN A 197 -25.34 12.08 25.24
N ASN A 198 -26.46 12.80 25.18
CA ASN A 198 -26.56 14.02 24.37
C ASN A 198 -25.54 15.07 24.83
N VAL A 199 -25.25 15.15 26.15
CA VAL A 199 -24.29 16.10 26.70
C VAL A 199 -22.88 15.85 26.17
N LEU A 200 -22.42 14.60 26.11
CA LEU A 200 -21.11 14.25 25.56
C LEU A 200 -21.07 14.53 24.06
N ARG A 201 -22.10 14.11 23.31
CA ARG A 201 -22.17 14.33 21.85
C ARG A 201 -22.07 15.82 21.51
N ASP A 202 -22.90 16.66 22.13
CA ASP A 202 -22.96 18.10 21.87
C ASP A 202 -21.67 18.83 22.27
N ASN A 203 -20.88 18.24 23.17
CA ASN A 203 -19.61 18.78 23.65
C ASN A 203 -18.39 18.02 23.12
N SER A 204 -18.59 17.19 22.09
CA SER A 204 -17.53 16.44 21.42
C SER A 204 -17.41 16.84 19.96
N LEU A 205 -16.18 16.83 19.44
CA LEU A 205 -15.91 17.03 18.02
C LEU A 205 -14.97 15.92 17.56
N ILE A 206 -15.40 15.18 16.53
CA ILE A 206 -14.62 14.12 15.90
C ILE A 206 -14.20 14.62 14.52
N SER A 207 -12.89 14.69 14.27
CA SER A 207 -12.32 15.15 13.01
C SER A 207 -11.18 14.23 12.54
N TYR A 208 -11.02 14.11 11.22
CA TYR A 208 -9.82 13.49 10.65
C TYR A 208 -8.59 14.35 10.92
N ASP A 209 -7.50 13.68 11.24
CA ASP A 209 -6.24 14.33 11.61
C ASP A 209 -5.17 14.09 10.52
N TRP A 210 -3.98 14.67 10.66
CA TRP A 210 -3.03 14.83 9.56
C TRP A 210 -2.49 13.50 9.01
N SER A 211 -2.41 12.43 9.81
CA SER A 211 -1.91 11.13 9.33
C SER A 211 -2.85 10.50 8.30
N TYR A 212 -4.16 10.72 8.46
CA TYR A 212 -5.16 10.32 7.48
C TYR A 212 -4.94 11.03 6.13
N VAL A 213 -4.67 12.34 6.15
CA VAL A 213 -4.37 13.11 4.94
C VAL A 213 -3.06 12.63 4.30
N VAL A 214 -2.02 12.42 5.11
CA VAL A 214 -0.72 11.91 4.67
C VAL A 214 -0.85 10.54 4.01
N ALA A 215 -1.70 9.65 4.54
CA ALA A 215 -1.97 8.33 3.94
C ALA A 215 -2.52 8.47 2.52
N TRP A 216 -3.57 9.29 2.32
CA TRP A 216 -4.14 9.52 0.99
C TRP A 216 -3.17 10.16 0.01
N VAL A 217 -2.36 11.12 0.46
CA VAL A 217 -1.31 11.72 -0.38
C VAL A 217 -0.24 10.69 -0.74
N GLY A 218 0.12 9.80 0.19
CA GLY A 218 1.02 8.66 -0.05
C GLY A 218 0.47 7.70 -1.11
N VAL A 219 -0.82 7.34 -1.03
CA VAL A 219 -1.50 6.53 -2.05
C VAL A 219 -1.46 7.23 -3.41
N GLY A 220 -1.75 8.53 -3.46
CA GLY A 220 -1.69 9.33 -4.70
C GLY A 220 -0.30 9.32 -5.33
N TRP A 221 0.76 9.53 -4.54
CA TRP A 221 2.13 9.46 -5.06
C TRP A 221 2.55 8.06 -5.49
N SER A 222 2.02 7.01 -4.84
CA SER A 222 2.26 5.62 -5.26
C SER A 222 1.67 5.36 -6.66
N LEU A 223 0.47 5.89 -6.94
CA LEU A 223 -0.15 5.79 -8.26
C LEU A 223 0.66 6.54 -9.32
N VAL A 224 1.08 7.78 -9.02
CA VAL A 224 1.92 8.58 -9.94
C VAL A 224 3.22 7.85 -10.24
N SER A 225 3.88 7.27 -9.22
CA SER A 225 5.10 6.50 -9.39
C SER A 225 4.88 5.29 -10.30
N ALA A 226 3.78 4.54 -10.11
CA ALA A 226 3.44 3.40 -10.97
C ALA A 226 3.23 3.80 -12.44
N ILE A 227 2.56 4.93 -12.70
CA ILE A 227 2.37 5.47 -14.06
C ILE A 227 3.72 5.87 -14.67
N LEU A 228 4.57 6.55 -13.92
CA LEU A 228 5.89 6.99 -14.39
C LEU A 228 6.83 5.80 -14.67
N PHE A 229 6.83 4.76 -13.83
CA PHE A 229 7.58 3.52 -14.10
C PHE A 229 7.06 2.80 -15.35
N SER A 230 5.75 2.80 -15.58
CA SER A 230 5.15 2.24 -16.80
C SER A 230 5.59 3.02 -18.04
N ALA A 231 5.56 4.35 -18.00
CA ALA A 231 6.03 5.21 -19.09
C ALA A 231 7.54 5.04 -19.34
N ALA A 232 8.33 4.95 -18.27
CA ALA A 232 9.76 4.67 -18.34
C ALA A 232 10.06 3.34 -19.02
N ALA A 233 9.31 2.28 -18.72
CA ALA A 233 9.46 0.97 -19.36
C ALA A 233 9.20 1.04 -20.87
N ILE A 234 8.19 1.81 -21.30
CA ILE A 234 7.87 2.03 -22.72
C ILE A 234 9.02 2.76 -23.41
N CYS A 235 9.51 3.87 -22.83
CA CYS A 235 10.64 4.61 -23.39
C CYS A 235 11.91 3.75 -23.46
N LEU A 236 12.18 2.95 -22.44
CA LEU A 236 13.34 2.06 -22.40
C LEU A 236 13.27 0.97 -23.47
N ARG A 237 12.09 0.39 -23.69
CA ARG A 237 11.87 -0.59 -24.75
C ARG A 237 12.07 0.01 -26.13
N GLY A 238 11.56 1.23 -26.36
CA GLY A 238 11.74 1.95 -27.62
C GLY A 238 13.20 2.30 -27.90
N GLU A 239 13.94 2.75 -26.87
CA GLU A 239 15.37 3.02 -26.99
C GLU A 239 16.16 1.74 -27.32
N LYS A 240 15.87 0.63 -26.63
CA LYS A 240 16.53 -0.66 -26.87
C LYS A 240 16.26 -1.18 -28.29
N MET A 241 15.03 -1.11 -28.77
CA MET A 241 14.68 -1.48 -30.15
C MET A 241 15.41 -0.60 -31.18
N ARG A 242 15.56 0.69 -30.91
CA ARG A 242 16.31 1.60 -31.79
C ARG A 242 17.81 1.28 -31.79
N GLU A 243 18.39 0.96 -30.64
CA GLU A 243 19.79 0.52 -30.52
C GLU A 243 20.02 -0.80 -31.28
N GLU A 244 19.11 -1.78 -31.14
CA GLU A 244 19.16 -3.04 -31.88
C GLU A 244 19.07 -2.81 -33.41
N ASN A 245 18.16 -1.95 -33.87
CA ASN A 245 18.02 -1.63 -35.29
C ASN A 245 19.26 -0.93 -35.88
N MET A 246 19.86 0.00 -35.13
CA MET A 246 21.10 0.67 -35.55
C MET A 246 22.27 -0.33 -35.60
N ASN A 247 22.39 -1.21 -34.62
CA ASN A 247 23.45 -2.23 -34.58
C ASN A 247 23.31 -3.27 -35.70
N MET A 248 22.09 -3.66 -36.07
CA MET A 248 21.83 -4.56 -37.19
C MET A 248 22.29 -3.98 -38.54
N GLN A 249 22.26 -2.65 -38.73
CA GLN A 249 22.78 -2.02 -39.94
C GLN A 249 24.31 -2.16 -40.08
N TYR A 250 25.05 -2.26 -38.96
CA TYR A 250 26.50 -2.49 -38.97
C TYR A 250 26.88 -3.97 -39.13
N LEU A 251 25.91 -4.90 -39.00
CA LEU A 251 26.11 -6.35 -39.16
C LEU A 251 25.66 -6.87 -40.54
N MET A 252 25.16 -6.00 -41.43
CA MET A 252 24.91 -6.41 -42.83
C MET A 252 26.23 -6.87 -43.46
N PRO A 253 26.27 -8.04 -44.11
CA PRO A 253 27.51 -8.55 -44.67
C PRO A 253 28.00 -7.61 -45.77
N VAL A 254 29.12 -6.94 -45.52
CA VAL A 254 29.95 -6.26 -46.53
C VAL A 254 30.72 -7.33 -47.33
N TYR A 255 29.99 -8.34 -47.82
CA TYR A 255 30.47 -9.23 -48.86
C TYR A 255 29.40 -9.23 -49.94
N PRO A 256 29.70 -8.79 -51.17
CA PRO A 256 28.78 -9.01 -52.27
C PRO A 256 28.61 -10.53 -52.37
N GLN A 257 27.37 -10.99 -52.20
CA GLN A 257 26.97 -12.35 -52.50
C GLN A 257 27.29 -12.58 -53.99
N LYS A 258 28.50 -13.06 -54.27
CA LYS A 258 28.90 -13.45 -55.61
C LYS A 258 28.11 -14.71 -55.98
N GLN A 259 27.57 -14.66 -57.20
CA GLN A 259 26.94 -15.75 -57.97
C GLN A 259 25.46 -16.00 -57.58
N GLN A 260 24.50 -15.95 -58.51
CA GLN A 260 24.58 -16.47 -59.87
C GLN A 260 24.03 -15.50 -60.91
N TYR A 261 24.82 -15.27 -61.96
CA TYR A 261 24.36 -14.69 -63.23
C TYR A 261 23.29 -15.61 -63.84
N ALA A 262 22.16 -15.01 -64.22
CA ALA A 262 21.18 -15.64 -65.08
C ALA A 262 21.80 -15.80 -66.48
N TYR A 263 22.13 -17.04 -66.85
CA TYR A 263 22.45 -17.40 -68.23
C TYR A 263 21.44 -18.42 -68.76
N ALA A 264 21.09 -18.21 -70.02
CA ALA A 264 19.97 -18.80 -70.73
C ALA A 264 20.14 -20.28 -71.08
N GLY A 265 19.00 -20.97 -71.17
CA GLY A 265 18.78 -22.11 -72.06
C GLY A 265 18.96 -23.50 -71.44
N TYR A 266 17.86 -24.14 -71.04
CA TYR A 266 17.36 -25.44 -71.52
C TYR A 266 16.16 -25.88 -70.65
N PRO A 267 15.20 -26.65 -71.20
CA PRO A 267 13.88 -26.84 -70.60
C PRO A 267 13.90 -27.90 -69.50
N ALA A 268 13.05 -27.73 -68.51
CA ALA A 268 12.76 -28.74 -67.50
C ALA A 268 12.13 -29.99 -68.16
N PRO A 269 12.46 -31.19 -67.67
CA PRO A 269 11.46 -32.25 -67.65
C PRO A 269 11.37 -32.97 -66.30
N ALA A 270 10.12 -33.03 -65.87
CA ALA A 270 9.41 -34.20 -65.33
C ALA A 270 9.92 -34.87 -64.04
N ALA A 271 9.03 -34.77 -63.04
CA ALA A 271 8.84 -35.65 -61.91
C ALA A 271 9.03 -37.15 -62.20
N TYR A 272 9.57 -37.90 -61.23
CA TYR A 272 9.00 -39.17 -60.73
C TYR A 272 9.54 -39.46 -59.30
N PRO A 273 8.79 -40.19 -58.45
CA PRO A 273 9.00 -40.28 -57.00
C PRO A 273 9.65 -41.61 -56.56
N GLY A 274 10.33 -41.63 -55.41
CA GLY A 274 10.61 -42.88 -54.70
C GLY A 274 11.87 -42.93 -53.84
N PRO A 275 11.95 -43.89 -52.88
CA PRO A 275 12.38 -43.61 -51.51
C PRO A 275 13.52 -44.51 -50.98
N TYR A 276 13.96 -44.17 -49.75
CA TYR A 276 14.62 -45.02 -48.74
C TYR A 276 16.16 -45.04 -48.58
N TYR A 277 16.52 -45.14 -47.28
CA TYR A 277 17.71 -45.70 -46.61
C TYR A 277 18.82 -44.76 -46.05
N HIS A 278 18.63 -44.45 -44.75
CA HIS A 278 19.46 -44.76 -43.56
C HIS A 278 20.95 -44.35 -43.40
N GLY A 279 21.24 -43.91 -42.16
CA GLY A 279 22.55 -43.98 -41.48
C GLY A 279 22.77 -42.78 -40.53
N SER A 280 22.15 -42.69 -39.35
CA SER A 280 22.55 -43.25 -38.05
C SER A 280 23.91 -42.76 -37.49
N GLN A 281 23.84 -42.16 -36.29
CA GLN A 281 24.87 -42.01 -35.24
C GLN A 281 25.94 -40.91 -35.49
N GLY A 282 26.37 -40.12 -34.50
CA GLY A 282 26.39 -40.41 -33.07
C GLY A 282 26.47 -39.18 -32.16
N TYR A 283 26.09 -39.49 -30.93
CA TYR A 283 26.21 -38.76 -29.67
C TYR A 283 27.64 -38.23 -29.42
N GLY A 284 27.74 -37.10 -28.72
CA GLY A 284 29.00 -36.64 -28.10
C GLY A 284 28.83 -35.43 -27.18
N PRO A 285 28.74 -35.62 -25.84
CA PRO A 285 28.66 -34.56 -24.84
C PRO A 285 29.99 -34.34 -24.06
N TYR A 286 30.05 -33.17 -23.39
CA TYR A 286 30.88 -32.73 -22.24
C TYR A 286 32.25 -32.03 -22.42
N ASN A 287 32.26 -30.78 -21.89
CA ASN A 287 33.15 -30.13 -20.91
C ASN A 287 34.68 -30.20 -21.04
N TYR A 288 35.32 -29.02 -21.02
CA TYR A 288 35.90 -28.41 -19.80
C TYR A 288 35.63 -26.90 -19.80
#